data_AF-A0A9W3C760-F1
#
_entry.id   AF-A0A9W3C760-F1
#
_cell.length_a   1.000
_cell.length_b   1.000
_cell.length_c   1.000
_cell.angle_alpha   90.00
_cell.angle_beta   90.00
_cell.angle_gamma   90.00
#
_symmetry.space_group_name_H-M   'P 1'
#
loop_
_entity.id
_entity.type
_entity.pdbx_description
1 polymer ?
#
loop_
_entity_poly.entity_id
_entity_poly.type
_entity_poly.pdbx_seq_one_letter_code
_entity_poly.pdbx_strand_id
1 'polypeptide(L)'
;MPPKLKLLIWRALHDALPTGVNLEKRGVANNSTCVHCGAPETTEHLFLHCPFASQAWDLTPLKNPFVSTSFGSFYSALEASTLDICLPPTGCRVNIFFWIVWSLWITRNQLLFESRHISVSETITKALAGAREWALT
;
A
#
# COMPACT_ATOMS: atom_id res chain seq x y z
N MET A 1 -2.91 14.93 -5.91
CA MET A 1 -2.23 13.99 -5.00
C MET A 1 -1.33 14.76 -4.03
N PRO A 2 -1.45 14.52 -2.71
CA PRO A 2 -0.61 15.15 -1.69
C PRO A 2 0.91 14.91 -1.90
N PRO A 3 1.79 15.86 -1.55
CA PRO A 3 3.25 15.69 -1.65
C PRO A 3 3.79 14.46 -0.89
N LYS A 4 3.21 14.14 0.28
CA LYS A 4 3.59 12.97 1.08
C LYS A 4 3.37 11.63 0.36
N LEU A 5 2.28 11.52 -0.42
CA LEU A 5 2.00 10.33 -1.24
C LEU A 5 2.99 10.23 -2.38
N LYS A 6 3.28 11.35 -3.08
CA LYS A 6 4.30 11.39 -4.14
C LYS A 6 5.67 10.91 -3.63
N LEU A 7 6.10 11.39 -2.47
CA LEU A 7 7.37 11.00 -1.87
C LEU A 7 7.40 9.51 -1.50
N LEU A 8 6.32 8.98 -0.94
CA LEU A 8 6.22 7.56 -0.61
C LEU A 8 6.37 6.69 -1.86
N ILE A 9 5.64 7.02 -2.93
CA ILE A 9 5.68 6.28 -4.20
C ILE A 9 7.06 6.36 -4.84
N TRP A 10 7.66 7.55 -4.85
CA TRP A 10 9.03 7.73 -5.34
C TRP A 10 10.02 6.84 -4.56
N ARG A 11 9.92 6.82 -3.23
CA ARG A 11 10.76 5.94 -2.41
C ARG A 11 10.52 4.46 -2.68
N ALA A 12 9.28 4.05 -2.94
CA ALA A 12 8.95 2.67 -3.30
C ALA A 12 9.59 2.28 -4.63
N LEU A 13 9.49 3.14 -5.66
CA LEU A 13 10.07 2.91 -6.98
C LEU A 13 11.60 2.80 -6.98
N HIS A 14 12.25 3.49 -6.05
CA HIS A 14 13.71 3.51 -5.92
C HIS A 14 14.26 2.56 -4.85
N ASP A 15 13.44 1.62 -4.34
CA ASP A 15 13.80 0.71 -3.23
C ASP A 15 14.43 1.44 -2.02
N ALA A 16 13.96 2.67 -1.78
CA ALA A 16 14.49 3.57 -0.77
C ALA A 16 13.70 3.50 0.55
N LEU A 17 12.60 2.75 0.58
CA LEU A 17 11.79 2.56 1.77
C LEU A 17 12.55 1.78 2.84
N PRO A 18 12.35 2.11 4.14
CA PRO A 18 12.89 1.34 5.24
C PRO A 18 12.05 0.06 5.43
N THR A 19 12.08 -0.83 4.45
CA THR A 19 11.57 -2.19 4.54
C THR A 19 12.54 -3.05 5.34
N GLY A 20 12.06 -4.14 5.95
CA GLY A 20 12.90 -5.05 6.71
C GLY A 20 14.16 -5.47 5.94
N VAL A 21 13.99 -5.89 4.67
CA VAL A 21 15.12 -6.27 3.81
C VAL A 21 16.07 -5.10 3.55
N ASN A 22 15.57 -3.88 3.36
CA ASN A 22 16.43 -2.71 3.12
C ASN A 22 17.13 -2.21 4.38
N LEU A 23 16.51 -2.35 5.55
CA LEU A 23 17.12 -2.03 6.83
C LEU A 23 18.26 -3.01 7.15
N GLU A 24 18.06 -4.30 6.86
CA GLU A 24 19.09 -5.33 6.99
C GLU A 24 20.27 -5.07 6.03
N LYS A 25 20.00 -4.80 4.74
CA LYS A 25 21.03 -4.42 3.76
C LYS A 25 21.86 -3.20 4.20
N ARG A 26 21.27 -2.28 4.96
CA ARG A 26 21.93 -1.07 5.47
C ARG A 26 22.59 -1.25 6.84
N GLY A 27 22.50 -2.45 7.43
CA GLY A 27 23.04 -2.73 8.78
C GLY A 27 22.31 -1.97 9.90
N VAL A 28 21.07 -1.54 9.67
CA VAL A 28 20.28 -0.75 10.64
C VAL A 28 19.42 -1.65 11.52
N ALA A 29 18.92 -2.77 11.00
CA ALA A 29 18.09 -3.71 11.76
C ALA A 29 18.37 -5.15 11.33
N ASN A 30 18.24 -6.10 12.27
CA ASN A 30 18.46 -7.53 12.02
C ASN A 30 17.15 -8.30 11.73
N ASN A 31 16.02 -7.60 11.62
CA ASN A 31 14.74 -8.21 11.30
C ASN A 31 14.31 -7.80 9.90
N SER A 32 14.41 -8.72 8.95
CA SER A 32 13.96 -8.53 7.57
C SER A 32 12.55 -9.05 7.30
N THR A 33 11.80 -9.46 8.33
CA THR A 33 10.47 -10.06 8.18
C THR A 33 9.33 -9.03 8.26
N CYS A 34 8.25 -9.33 7.55
CA CYS A 34 7.01 -8.57 7.53
C CYS A 34 6.22 -8.79 8.82
N VAL A 35 5.83 -7.71 9.48
CA VAL A 35 5.05 -7.76 10.74
C VAL A 35 3.67 -8.39 10.59
N HIS A 36 3.13 -8.49 9.37
CA HIS A 36 1.81 -9.06 9.13
C HIS A 36 1.83 -10.57 8.88
N CYS A 37 2.90 -11.12 8.28
CA CYS A 37 2.92 -12.52 7.85
C CYS A 37 4.25 -13.25 8.02
N GLY A 38 5.30 -12.59 8.51
CA GLY A 38 6.60 -13.18 8.82
C GLY A 38 7.51 -13.49 7.60
N ALA A 39 7.05 -13.27 6.37
CA ALA A 39 7.88 -13.42 5.17
C ALA A 39 8.85 -12.25 4.99
N PRO A 40 9.92 -12.36 4.18
CA PRO A 40 10.84 -11.25 3.92
C PRO A 40 10.11 -9.99 3.40
N GLU A 41 10.28 -8.88 4.10
CA GLU A 41 9.62 -7.61 3.78
C GLU A 41 10.40 -6.84 2.71
N THR A 42 10.03 -7.05 1.44
CA THR A 42 10.42 -6.21 0.31
C THR A 42 9.32 -5.17 0.00
N THR A 43 9.60 -4.24 -0.91
CA THR A 43 8.60 -3.25 -1.37
C THR A 43 7.42 -3.93 -2.05
N GLU A 44 7.68 -4.90 -2.93
CA GLU A 44 6.66 -5.71 -3.61
C GLU A 44 5.86 -6.54 -2.61
N HIS A 45 6.55 -7.16 -1.64
CA HIS A 45 5.86 -7.92 -0.61
C HIS A 45 4.93 -7.02 0.19
N LEU A 46 5.44 -5.89 0.69
CA LEU A 46 4.69 -4.97 1.54
C LEU A 46 3.42 -4.43 0.85
N PHE A 47 3.49 -4.12 -0.44
CA PHE A 47 2.38 -3.48 -1.15
C PHE A 47 1.54 -4.41 -2.00
N LEU A 48 2.04 -5.58 -2.42
CA LEU A 48 1.38 -6.45 -3.40
C LEU A 48 1.21 -7.89 -2.93
N HIS A 49 2.28 -8.53 -2.45
CA HIS A 49 2.29 -9.99 -2.22
C HIS A 49 1.98 -10.42 -0.80
N CYS A 50 2.04 -9.50 0.18
CA CYS A 50 1.68 -9.79 1.55
C CYS A 50 0.20 -10.20 1.61
N PRO A 51 -0.18 -11.26 2.34
CA PRO A 51 -1.58 -11.65 2.49
C PRO A 51 -2.48 -10.52 3.01
N PHE A 52 -1.94 -9.65 3.87
CA PHE A 52 -2.65 -8.46 4.34
C PHE A 52 -2.88 -7.45 3.22
N ALA A 53 -1.88 -7.21 2.38
CA ALA A 53 -1.99 -6.32 1.23
C ALA A 53 -2.93 -6.88 0.17
N SER A 54 -2.83 -8.18 -0.18
CA SER A 54 -3.74 -8.84 -1.11
C SER A 54 -5.20 -8.69 -0.69
N GLN A 55 -5.52 -8.99 0.57
CA GLN A 55 -6.87 -8.79 1.09
C GLN A 55 -7.33 -7.32 1.02
N ALA A 56 -6.41 -6.37 1.17
CA ALA A 56 -6.74 -4.95 1.03
C ALA A 56 -7.14 -4.62 -0.41
N TRP A 57 -6.39 -5.11 -1.40
CA TRP A 57 -6.74 -4.96 -2.82
C TRP A 57 -8.07 -5.63 -3.16
N ASP A 58 -8.32 -6.84 -2.64
CA ASP A 58 -9.58 -7.58 -2.86
C ASP A 58 -10.81 -6.84 -2.30
N LEU A 59 -10.65 -6.12 -1.18
CA LEU A 59 -11.71 -5.32 -0.57
C LEU A 59 -11.89 -3.94 -1.21
N THR A 60 -11.05 -3.59 -2.19
CA THR A 60 -11.14 -2.27 -2.84
C THR A 60 -12.25 -2.28 -3.89
N PRO A 61 -13.18 -1.31 -3.88
CA PRO A 61 -14.31 -1.25 -4.82
C PRO A 61 -13.90 -0.72 -6.21
N LEU A 62 -13.02 -1.45 -6.89
CA LEU A 62 -12.58 -1.19 -8.26
C LEU A 62 -13.54 -1.82 -9.27
N LYS A 63 -13.68 -1.19 -10.44
CA LYS A 63 -14.49 -1.73 -11.55
C LYS A 63 -13.96 -3.07 -12.04
N ASN A 64 -12.65 -3.19 -12.12
CA ASN A 64 -11.96 -4.43 -12.44
C ASN A 64 -11.19 -4.86 -11.18
N PRO A 65 -11.24 -6.13 -10.79
CA PRO A 65 -10.45 -6.62 -9.66
C PRO A 65 -8.95 -6.36 -9.88
N PHE A 66 -8.30 -5.76 -8.88
CA PHE A 66 -6.85 -5.57 -8.89
C PHE A 66 -6.19 -6.80 -8.29
N VAL A 67 -5.71 -7.71 -9.14
CA VAL A 67 -5.04 -8.94 -8.71
C VAL A 67 -3.58 -8.62 -8.37
N SER A 68 -3.33 -8.22 -7.13
CA SER A 68 -2.02 -7.70 -6.71
C SER A 68 -0.88 -8.72 -6.89
N THR A 69 -1.17 -10.00 -6.74
CA THR A 69 -0.21 -11.11 -6.91
C THR A 69 0.18 -11.37 -8.36
N SER A 70 -0.57 -10.85 -9.34
CA SER A 70 -0.22 -10.95 -10.76
C SER A 70 0.92 -10.02 -11.17
N PHE A 71 1.29 -9.05 -10.32
CA PHE A 71 2.35 -8.10 -10.61
C PHE A 71 3.69 -8.55 -10.01
N GLY A 72 4.71 -8.68 -10.86
CA GLY A 72 6.07 -9.02 -10.43
C GLY A 72 6.87 -7.85 -9.84
N SER A 73 6.42 -6.60 -10.02
CA SER A 73 7.11 -5.42 -9.49
C SER A 73 6.12 -4.32 -9.09
N PHE A 74 6.55 -3.45 -8.18
CA PHE A 74 5.75 -2.28 -7.79
C PHE A 74 5.50 -1.33 -8.97
N TYR A 75 6.46 -1.23 -9.89
CA TYR A 75 6.32 -0.41 -11.10
C TYR A 75 5.18 -0.89 -12.01
N SER A 76 5.09 -2.19 -12.29
CA SER A 76 4.04 -2.71 -13.18
C SER A 76 2.65 -2.58 -12.57
N ALA A 77 2.54 -2.76 -11.25
CA ALA A 77 1.33 -2.46 -10.49
C ALA A 77 0.92 -0.98 -10.58
N LEU A 78 1.88 -0.06 -10.43
CA LEU A 78 1.64 1.37 -10.56
C LEU A 78 1.19 1.75 -11.97
N GLU A 79 1.84 1.22 -13.00
CA GLU A 79 1.50 1.47 -14.40
C GLU A 79 0.08 0.99 -14.71
N ALA A 80 -0.28 -0.23 -14.30
CA ALA A 80 -1.63 -0.76 -14.45
C ALA A 80 -2.68 0.09 -13.72
N SER A 81 -2.34 0.63 -12.55
CA SER A 81 -3.28 1.45 -11.77
C SER A 81 -3.71 2.74 -12.45
N THR A 82 -2.99 3.19 -13.48
CA THR A 82 -3.38 4.40 -14.24
C THR A 82 -4.71 4.25 -14.97
N LEU A 83 -5.15 3.01 -15.20
CA LEU A 83 -6.42 2.66 -15.83
C LEU A 83 -7.54 2.37 -14.81
N ASP A 84 -7.24 2.39 -13.51
CA ASP A 84 -8.18 2.00 -12.47
C ASP A 84 -9.27 3.05 -12.26
N ILE A 85 -10.52 2.58 -12.23
CA ILE A 85 -11.71 3.40 -12.00
C ILE A 85 -12.50 2.78 -10.84
N CYS A 86 -12.76 3.58 -9.80
CA CYS A 86 -13.63 3.18 -8.69
C CYS A 86 -15.10 3.15 -9.14
N LEU A 87 -15.86 2.14 -8.69
CA LEU A 87 -17.28 2.00 -9.03
C LEU A 87 -18.16 3.02 -8.27
N PRO A 88 -19.18 3.62 -8.90
CA PRO A 88 -20.24 4.32 -8.16
C PRO A 88 -20.90 3.38 -7.14
N PRO A 89 -21.35 3.85 -5.96
CA PRO A 89 -21.43 5.24 -5.50
C PRO A 89 -20.20 5.69 -4.66
N THR A 90 -19.02 5.10 -4.85
CA THR A 90 -17.86 5.36 -3.95
C THR A 90 -17.39 6.81 -3.91
N GLY A 91 -17.73 7.66 -4.89
CA GLY A 91 -17.35 9.07 -4.92
C GLY A 91 -15.85 9.34 -5.14
N CYS A 92 -15.04 8.30 -5.30
CA CYS A 92 -13.60 8.42 -5.53
C CYS A 92 -13.34 8.70 -7.02
N ARG A 93 -13.03 9.95 -7.36
CA ARG A 93 -12.66 10.37 -8.73
C ARG A 93 -11.16 10.37 -8.98
N VAL A 94 -10.37 10.05 -7.95
CA VAL A 94 -8.91 10.01 -8.00
C VAL A 94 -8.43 8.57 -7.96
N ASN A 95 -7.24 8.32 -8.52
CA ASN A 95 -6.62 7.00 -8.46
C ASN A 95 -6.42 6.56 -6.99
N ILE A 96 -7.13 5.51 -6.58
CA ILE A 96 -7.16 4.99 -5.22
C ILE A 96 -5.89 4.21 -4.85
N PHE A 97 -5.13 3.74 -5.84
CA PHE A 97 -3.89 2.99 -5.65
C PHE A 97 -2.93 3.71 -4.70
N PHE A 98 -2.73 5.02 -4.91
CA PHE A 98 -1.85 5.83 -4.09
C PHE A 98 -2.27 5.88 -2.62
N TRP A 99 -3.57 5.84 -2.35
CA TRP A 99 -4.14 5.90 -1.01
C TRP A 99 -4.11 4.54 -0.32
N ILE A 100 -4.24 3.45 -1.07
CA ILE A 100 -4.07 2.09 -0.56
C ILE A 100 -2.62 1.86 -0.17
N VAL A 101 -1.67 2.19 -1.06
CA VAL A 101 -0.23 2.12 -0.76
C VAL A 101 0.12 2.95 0.48
N TRP A 102 -0.42 4.17 0.58
CA TRP A 102 -0.26 5.00 1.77
C TRP A 102 -0.83 4.34 3.04
N SER A 103 -2.04 3.79 2.95
CA SER A 103 -2.70 3.19 4.12
C SER A 103 -2.02 1.91 4.56
N LEU A 104 -1.57 1.06 3.64
CA LEU A 104 -0.73 -0.11 3.93
C LEU A 104 0.57 0.30 4.63
N TRP A 105 1.25 1.34 4.14
CA TRP A 105 2.47 1.87 4.77
C TRP A 105 2.22 2.34 6.21
N ILE A 106 1.15 3.10 6.44
CA ILE A 106 0.79 3.61 7.76
C ILE A 106 0.38 2.48 8.70
N THR A 107 -0.48 1.56 8.26
CA THR A 107 -0.90 0.40 9.05
C THR A 107 0.30 -0.45 9.45
N ARG A 108 1.23 -0.71 8.54
CA ARG A 108 2.47 -1.43 8.84
C ARG A 108 3.29 -0.71 9.91
N ASN A 109 3.48 0.60 9.79
CA ASN A 109 4.27 1.38 10.75
C ASN A 109 3.61 1.43 12.13
N GLN A 110 2.29 1.56 12.18
CA GLN A 110 1.54 1.55 13.44
C GLN A 110 1.65 0.20 14.14
N LEU A 111 1.63 -0.91 13.40
CA LEU A 111 1.86 -2.22 13.98
C LEU A 111 3.32 -2.38 14.46
N LEU A 112 4.29 -1.92 13.67
CA LEU A 112 5.72 -2.07 13.97
C LEU A 112 6.19 -1.22 15.16
N PHE A 113 5.73 0.04 15.27
CA PHE A 113 6.25 0.99 16.27
C PHE A 113 5.31 1.22 17.46
N GLU A 114 4.00 0.99 17.29
CA GLU A 114 3.00 1.24 18.32
C GLU A 114 2.27 -0.05 18.76
N SER A 115 2.60 -1.20 18.18
CA SER A 115 1.88 -2.48 18.36
C SER A 115 0.37 -2.35 18.12
N ARG A 116 -0.03 -1.40 17.27
CA ARG A 116 -1.43 -1.11 17.00
C ARG A 116 -1.93 -1.98 15.85
N HIS A 117 -2.85 -2.87 16.18
CA HIS A 117 -3.51 -3.72 15.20
C HIS A 117 -4.65 -2.97 14.50
N ILE A 118 -4.57 -2.86 13.18
CA ILE A 118 -5.59 -2.26 12.33
C ILE A 118 -6.04 -3.33 11.34
N SER A 119 -7.35 -3.54 11.24
CA SER A 119 -7.91 -4.52 10.32
C SER A 119 -7.71 -4.09 8.86
N VAL A 120 -7.78 -5.05 7.94
CA VAL A 120 -7.74 -4.78 6.50
C VAL A 120 -8.91 -3.84 6.10
N SER A 121 -10.11 -4.13 6.60
CA SER A 121 -11.30 -3.31 6.34
C SER A 121 -11.13 -1.86 6.82
N GLU A 122 -10.56 -1.65 8.01
CA GLU A 122 -10.26 -0.30 8.52
C GLU A 122 -9.18 0.40 7.67
N THR A 123 -8.16 -0.34 7.22
CA THR A 123 -7.11 0.18 6.34
C THR A 123 -7.70 0.69 5.03
N ILE A 124 -8.60 -0.08 4.41
CA ILE A 124 -9.28 0.34 3.17
C ILE A 124 -10.28 1.48 3.41
N THR A 125 -10.98 1.47 4.54
CA THR A 125 -11.87 2.58 4.91
C THR A 125 -11.08 3.90 5.02
N LYS A 126 -9.90 3.87 5.64
CA LYS A 126 -8.98 5.02 5.72
C LYS A 126 -8.49 5.47 4.33
N ALA A 127 -8.13 4.53 3.46
CA ALA A 127 -7.71 4.83 2.09
C ALA A 127 -8.82 5.53 1.29
N LEU A 128 -10.04 5.00 1.33
CA LEU A 128 -11.20 5.55 0.65
C LEU A 128 -11.59 6.93 1.20
N ALA A 129 -11.58 7.11 2.53
CA ALA A 129 -11.84 8.40 3.15
C ALA A 129 -10.84 9.47 2.68
N GLY A 130 -9.54 9.18 2.75
CA GLY A 130 -8.51 10.11 2.29
C GLY A 130 -8.62 10.46 0.80
N ALA A 131 -8.94 9.47 -0.04
CA ALA A 131 -9.15 9.69 -1.47
C ALA A 131 -10.36 10.60 -1.76
N ARG A 132 -11.46 10.42 -1.03
CA ARG A 132 -12.66 11.25 -1.14
C ARG A 132 -12.41 12.68 -0.68
N GLU A 133 -11.80 12.85 0.49
CA GLU A 133 -11.46 14.17 1.02
C GLU A 133 -10.59 14.95 0.04
N TRP A 134 -9.57 14.29 -0.54
CA TRP A 134 -8.71 14.93 -1.52
C TRP A 134 -9.42 15.26 -2.84
N ALA A 135 -10.44 14.51 -3.23
CA ALA A 135 -11.21 14.80 -4.43
C ALA A 135 -12.09 16.06 -4.31
N LEU A 136 -12.29 16.58 -3.09
CA LEU A 136 -13.06 17.80 -2.81
C LEU A 136 -12.19 19.07 -2.78
N THR A 137 -10.86 18.92 -2.75
CA THR A 137 -9.87 20.01 -2.88
C THR A 137 -9.51 20.30 -4.32
#